data_AF-W7PZL5-F1
#
_entry.id   AF-W7PZL5-F1
#
_cell.length_a   1.000
_cell.length_b   1.000
_cell.length_c   1.000
_cell.angle_alpha   90.00
_cell.angle_beta   90.00
_cell.angle_gamma   90.00
#
_symmetry.space_group_name_H-M   'P 1'
#
loop_
_entity.id
_entity.type
_entity.pdbx_description
1 polymer ?
#
loop_
_entity_poly.entity_id
_entity_poly.type
_entity_poly.pdbx_seq_one_letter_code
_entity_poly.pdbx_strand_id
1 'polypeptide(L)'
;MNREALEETLATGRVCYWSRSRQKLWRKGESSGQQQHLREARLDCDGDTLLLQVEQTGPACHTGRRSCFYVALEDDSARIASEPLIDPDTLYQKPSGGAGR
;
A
#
# COMPACT_ATOMS: atom_id res chain seq x y z
N MET A 1 -9.83 -5.84 -5.51
CA MET A 1 -9.74 -6.95 -4.52
C MET A 1 -10.49 -8.15 -5.10
N ASN A 2 -10.23 -9.38 -4.65
CA ASN A 2 -11.19 -10.48 -4.87
C ASN A 2 -12.09 -10.60 -3.63
N ARG A 3 -13.08 -11.49 -3.67
CA ARG A 3 -14.01 -11.76 -2.55
C ARG A 3 -13.26 -12.06 -1.25
N GLU A 4 -12.33 -13.01 -1.28
CA GLU A 4 -11.56 -13.44 -0.11
C GLU A 4 -10.74 -12.29 0.51
N ALA A 5 -10.11 -11.46 -0.31
CA ALA A 5 -9.36 -10.30 0.17
C ALA A 5 -10.25 -9.25 0.84
N LEU A 6 -11.47 -9.05 0.34
CA LEU A 6 -12.45 -8.16 0.96
C LEU A 6 -12.94 -8.73 2.30
N GLU A 7 -13.32 -10.01 2.33
CA GLU A 7 -13.76 -10.70 3.54
C GLU A 7 -12.69 -10.64 4.63
N GLU A 8 -11.43 -10.90 4.28
CA GLU A 8 -10.32 -10.78 5.21
C GLU A 8 -10.13 -9.34 5.70
N THR A 9 -10.23 -8.36 4.80
CA THR A 9 -10.10 -6.94 5.16
C THR A 9 -11.15 -6.53 6.19
N LEU A 10 -12.40 -6.93 5.99
CA LEU A 10 -13.50 -6.64 6.90
C LEU A 10 -13.37 -7.40 8.22
N ALA A 11 -12.96 -8.67 8.19
CA ALA A 11 -12.82 -9.50 9.38
C ALA A 11 -11.67 -9.07 10.30
N THR A 12 -10.54 -8.64 9.71
CA THR A 12 -9.31 -8.36 10.47
C THR A 12 -9.07 -6.88 10.72
N GLY A 13 -9.77 -5.99 10.00
CA GLY A 13 -9.45 -4.56 9.95
C GLY A 13 -8.10 -4.25 9.28
N ARG A 14 -7.45 -5.24 8.65
CA ARG A 14 -6.18 -5.10 7.93
C ARG A 14 -6.44 -5.14 6.44
N VAL A 15 -6.02 -4.10 5.71
CA VAL A 15 -6.27 -4.09 4.26
C VAL A 15 -5.47 -5.21 3.58
N CYS A 16 -6.22 -6.12 2.98
CA CYS A 16 -5.75 -7.24 2.18
C CYS A 16 -6.18 -7.04 0.73
N TYR A 17 -5.25 -7.19 -0.20
CA TYR A 17 -5.50 -7.12 -1.64
C TYR A 17 -5.30 -8.49 -2.28
N TRP A 18 -5.88 -8.68 -3.46
CA TRP A 18 -5.54 -9.78 -4.35
C TRP A 18 -4.44 -9.34 -5.31
N SER A 19 -3.25 -9.93 -5.21
CA SER A 19 -2.16 -9.69 -6.15
C SER A 19 -2.41 -10.48 -7.43
N ARG A 20 -2.76 -9.79 -8.53
CA ARG A 20 -2.98 -10.43 -9.84
C ARG A 20 -1.72 -11.07 -10.41
N SER A 21 -0.54 -10.52 -10.16
CA SER A 21 0.71 -11.11 -10.66
C SER A 21 1.15 -12.33 -9.84
N ARG A 22 0.92 -12.31 -8.53
CA ARG A 22 1.31 -13.42 -7.63
C ARG A 22 0.20 -14.44 -7.41
N GLN A 23 -1.01 -14.17 -7.92
CA GLN A 23 -2.21 -14.98 -7.74
C GLN A 23 -2.42 -15.41 -6.28
N LYS A 24 -2.29 -14.45 -5.35
CA LYS A 24 -2.45 -14.69 -3.92
C LYS A 24 -2.93 -13.46 -3.16
N LEU A 25 -3.47 -13.69 -1.97
CA LEU A 25 -3.74 -12.66 -0.97
C LEU A 25 -2.44 -11.95 -0.54
N TRP A 26 -2.52 -10.64 -0.37
CA TRP A 26 -1.41 -9.78 -0.01
C TRP A 26 -1.86 -8.73 0.99
N ARG A 27 -1.30 -8.78 2.20
CA ARG A 27 -1.62 -7.79 3.25
C ARG A 27 -0.72 -6.58 3.07
N LYS A 28 -1.30 -5.38 2.96
CA LYS A 28 -0.51 -4.17 2.75
C LYS A 28 0.48 -3.99 3.91
N GLY A 29 1.76 -3.91 3.58
CA GLY A 29 2.83 -3.77 4.56
C GLY A 29 3.29 -5.07 5.20
N GLU A 30 2.93 -6.25 4.69
CA GLU A 30 3.39 -7.54 5.23
C GLU A 30 4.92 -7.68 5.26
N SER A 31 5.62 -7.07 4.29
CA SER A 31 7.10 -7.10 4.23
C SER A 31 7.76 -5.85 4.79
N SER A 32 7.15 -4.67 4.63
CA SER A 32 7.76 -3.39 4.98
C SER A 32 7.34 -2.83 6.34
N GLY A 33 6.37 -3.45 7.01
CA GLY A 33 5.74 -2.91 8.23
C GLY A 33 4.81 -1.72 7.99
N GLN A 34 4.70 -1.21 6.74
CA GLN A 34 3.90 -0.02 6.40
C GLN A 34 2.46 -0.40 6.01
N GLN A 35 1.62 -0.43 7.03
CA GLN A 35 0.35 -1.13 7.06
C GLN A 35 -0.84 -0.18 6.90
N GLN A 36 -1.98 -0.74 6.51
CA GLN A 36 -3.25 -0.03 6.39
C GLN A 36 -4.28 -0.67 7.31
N HIS A 37 -4.77 0.12 8.26
CA HIS A 37 -5.84 -0.27 9.18
C HIS A 37 -7.15 0.34 8.69
N LEU A 38 -8.14 -0.50 8.43
CA LEU A 38 -9.44 -0.08 7.93
C LEU A 38 -10.17 0.77 8.98
N ARG A 39 -10.68 1.93 8.54
CA ARG A 39 -11.60 2.77 9.32
C ARG A 39 -13.02 2.69 8.77
N GLU A 40 -13.16 2.69 7.46
CA GLU A 40 -14.44 2.59 6.77
C GLU A 40 -14.26 1.98 5.38
N ALA A 41 -15.26 1.22 4.90
CA ALA A 41 -15.34 0.74 3.53
C ALA A 41 -16.66 1.18 2.91
N ARG A 42 -16.62 1.67 1.66
CA ARG A 42 -17.80 2.06 0.87
C ARG A 42 -17.74 1.43 -0.51
N LEU A 43 -18.91 1.16 -1.08
CA LEU A 43 -19.08 0.81 -2.48
C LEU A 43 -19.46 2.07 -3.27
N ASP A 44 -19.17 2.06 -4.57
CA ASP A 44 -19.77 3.00 -5.52
C ASP A 44 -21.20 2.58 -5.90
N CYS A 45 -21.80 3.24 -6.91
CA CYS A 45 -23.23 3.15 -7.19
C CYS A 45 -23.67 1.82 -7.83
N ASP A 46 -22.79 1.15 -8.58
CA ASP A 46 -23.04 -0.17 -9.18
C ASP A 46 -22.27 -1.30 -8.47
N GLY A 47 -21.42 -0.95 -7.50
CA GLY A 47 -20.79 -1.89 -6.58
C GLY A 47 -19.56 -2.59 -7.16
N ASP A 48 -18.96 -2.04 -8.21
CA ASP A 48 -17.73 -2.59 -8.81
C ASP A 48 -16.45 -1.97 -8.22
N THR A 49 -16.58 -0.85 -7.51
CA THR A 49 -15.45 -0.13 -6.91
C THR A 49 -15.62 0.04 -5.41
N LEU A 50 -14.51 -0.14 -4.68
CA LEU A 50 -14.43 0.06 -3.24
C LEU A 50 -13.62 1.30 -2.90
N LEU A 51 -14.16 2.16 -2.04
CA LEU A 51 -13.40 3.20 -1.34
C LEU A 51 -13.10 2.75 0.09
N LEU A 52 -11.82 2.58 0.41
CA LEU A 52 -11.36 2.27 1.76
C LEU A 52 -10.76 3.51 2.40
N GLN A 53 -11.37 3.97 3.50
CA GLN A 53 -10.75 4.93 4.39
C GLN A 53 -9.90 4.18 5.40
N VAL A 54 -8.63 4.56 5.49
CA VAL A 54 -7.63 3.80 6.25
C VAL A 54 -6.77 4.72 7.10
N GLU A 55 -6.35 4.21 8.25
CA GLU A 55 -5.17 4.73 8.92
C GLU A 55 -3.93 4.04 8.33
N GLN A 56 -3.07 4.84 7.72
CA GLN A 56 -1.82 4.38 7.12
C GLN A 56 -0.67 4.56 8.12
N THR A 57 0.05 3.48 8.43
CA THR A 57 1.32 3.57 9.14
C THR A 57 2.46 3.79 8.14
N GLY A 58 3.28 4.82 8.39
CA GLY A 58 4.35 5.29 7.50
C GLY A 58 3.93 5.49 6.03
N PRO A 59 4.83 5.26 5.06
CA PRO A 59 4.53 5.49 3.65
C PRO A 59 3.70 4.37 3.00
N ALA A 60 2.68 4.74 2.22
CA ALA A 60 1.92 3.76 1.45
C ALA A 60 2.71 3.27 0.23
N CYS A 61 3.54 4.13 -0.37
CA CYS A 61 4.28 3.85 -1.58
C CYS A 61 5.64 3.19 -1.27
N HIS A 62 6.07 2.28 -2.15
CA HIS A 62 7.38 1.64 -2.05
C HIS A 62 8.54 2.60 -2.28
N THR A 63 8.30 3.79 -2.84
CA THR A 63 9.31 4.85 -2.97
C THR A 63 9.46 5.68 -1.70
N GLY A 64 8.94 5.22 -0.56
CA GLY A 64 9.06 5.96 0.70
C GLY A 64 8.09 7.13 0.87
N ARG A 65 7.20 7.39 -0.10
CA ARG A 65 6.26 8.51 -0.07
C ARG A 65 4.92 8.13 0.55
N ARG A 66 4.22 9.12 1.11
CA ARG A 66 2.90 8.94 1.72
C ARG A 66 1.89 8.35 0.75
N SER A 67 1.91 8.81 -0.51
CA SER A 67 0.99 8.42 -1.57
C SER A 67 1.77 7.98 -2.81
N CYS A 68 1.21 7.05 -3.58
CA CYS A 68 1.73 6.73 -4.92
C CYS A 68 1.48 7.89 -5.91
N PHE A 69 0.49 8.74 -5.65
CA PHE A 69 0.12 9.87 -6.49
C PHE A 69 0.98 11.10 -6.15
N TYR A 70 2.30 10.95 -6.24
CA TYR A 70 3.27 12.00 -5.94
C TYR A 70 3.76 12.73 -7.19
N VAL A 71 3.38 12.28 -8.39
CA VAL A 71 3.63 13.01 -9.64
C VAL A 71 2.36 13.77 -9.97
N ALA A 72 2.44 15.10 -9.89
CA ALA A 72 1.35 15.99 -10.29
C ALA A 72 1.50 16.32 -11.77
N LEU A 73 0.38 16.33 -12.48
CA LEU A 73 0.30 16.75 -13.87
C LEU A 73 -0.10 18.23 -13.92
N GLU A 74 0.56 18.97 -14.79
CA GLU A 74 0.29 20.36 -15.15
C GLU A 74 0.01 20.42 -16.66
N ASP A 75 -0.36 21.60 -17.19
CA ASP A 75 -0.85 21.74 -18.58
C ASP A 75 0.10 21.15 -19.63
N ASP A 76 1.41 21.33 -19.46
CA ASP A 76 2.45 20.87 -20.39
C ASP A 76 3.60 20.11 -19.70
N SER A 77 3.48 19.82 -18.40
CA SER A 77 4.57 19.24 -17.62
C SER A 77 4.10 18.29 -16.52
N ALA A 78 5.05 17.56 -15.93
CA ALA A 78 4.84 16.76 -14.74
C ALA A 78 5.88 17.12 -13.69
N ARG A 79 5.46 17.27 -12.44
CA ARG A 79 6.36 17.59 -11.33
C ARG A 79 6.20 16.63 -10.16
N ILE A 80 7.26 16.50 -9.38
CA ILE A 80 7.24 15.77 -8.11
C ILE A 80 6.59 16.65 -7.05
N ALA A 81 5.47 16.20 -6.51
CA ALA A 81 4.64 16.93 -5.57
C ALA A 81 4.95 16.65 -4.09
N SER A 82 5.75 15.63 -3.79
CA SER A 82 6.12 15.29 -2.42
C SER A 82 7.46 14.55 -2.35
N GLU A 83 8.21 14.76 -1.28
CA GLU A 83 9.43 14.02 -0.96
C GLU A 83 9.16 12.70 -0.20
N PRO A 84 10.08 11.72 -0.25
CA PRO A 84 9.99 10.52 0.56
C PRO A 84 9.98 10.85 2.06
N LEU A 85 9.10 10.18 2.81
CA LEU A 85 9.07 10.21 4.27
C LEU A 85 10.17 9.31 4.87
N ILE A 86 10.48 8.22 4.18
CA ILE A 86 11.49 7.23 4.56
C ILE A 86 12.27 6.87 3.30
N ASP A 87 13.58 6.67 3.40
CA ASP A 87 14.37 6.19 2.27
C ASP A 87 13.88 4.80 1.82
N PRO A 88 13.58 4.59 0.52
CA PRO A 88 13.15 3.29 -0.02
C PRO A 88 14.08 2.12 0.36
N ASP A 89 15.39 2.36 0.40
CA ASP A 89 16.36 1.31 0.71
C ASP A 89 16.22 0.87 2.17
N THR A 90 15.85 1.79 3.06
CA THR A 90 15.58 1.49 4.47
C THR A 90 14.30 0.66 4.65
N LEU A 91 13.30 0.82 3.76
CA LEU A 91 12.02 0.10 3.86
C LEU A 91 12.10 -1.39 3.54
N TYR A 92 13.08 -1.78 2.71
CA TYR A 92 13.18 -3.13 2.16
C TYR A 92 14.55 -3.78 2.37
N GLN A 93 15.35 -3.25 3.31
CA GLN A 93 16.60 -3.89 3.71
C GLN A 93 16.37 -5.37 4.01
N LYS A 94 16.96 -6.24 3.17
CA LYS A 94 17.17 -7.65 3.51
C LYS A 94 18.06 -7.66 4.75
N PRO A 95 17.85 -8.60 5.71
CA PRO A 95 18.88 -8.83 6.71
C PRO A 95 20.18 -9.08 5.95
N SER A 96 21.20 -8.26 6.22
CA SER A 96 22.54 -8.49 5.72
C SER A 96 22.89 -9.92 6.10
N GLY A 97 22.96 -10.80 5.10
CA GLY A 97 23.43 -12.17 5.27
C GLY A 97 24.74 -12.12 6.03
N GLY A 98 24.87 -12.97 7.04
CA GLY A 98 26.03 -13.05 7.91
C GLY A 98 27.31 -12.99 7.09
N ALA A 99 28.12 -11.98 7.37
CA ALA A 99 29.53 -12.05 7.07
C ALA A 99 30.08 -13.21 7.91
N GLY A 100 30.45 -14.29 7.23
CA GLY A 100 31.15 -15.39 7.86
C GLY A 100 32.41 -14.87 8.56
N ARG A 101 32.58 -15.30 9.80
CA ARG A 101 33.82 -15.77 10.41
C ARG A 101 33.45 -16.85 11.41
#